data_AF-R5FI95-F1
#
_entry.id   AF-R5FI95-F1
#
_cell.length_a   1.000
_cell.length_b   1.000
_cell.length_c   1.000
_cell.angle_alpha   90.00
_cell.angle_beta   90.00
_cell.angle_gamma   90.00
#
_symmetry.space_group_name_H-M   'P 1'
#
loop_
_entity.id
_entity.type
_entity.pdbx_description
1 polymer ?
#
loop_
_entity_poly.entity_id
_entity_poly.type
_entity_poly.pdbx_seq_one_letter_code
_entity_poly.pdbx_strand_id
1 'polypeptide(L)'
;MADKYAVRNLRLCTKDCLCLYVCPTGATDTENSIIDPEKCIGCGVCAGACPSGAISMMPKELPPQQSKTDKVVEALRALVQSKAQAENIASQLPDTLSEAVAKSSRLMAEDLCREAGFMLPQSANTKEFLEQIKSYPDIPVDVVEALLHNINFNENIEKKEVTKMAKWKCTVCGYIHEGDTPPETCPVCKQPKEKFVKLEEESKNPYAGTKTEKNLWEAFAGESQARNKYTYFASVAKKAGFEQIAALFLQTAENEKEHAKLWFKALGELGDTAENLLHAAEGENAEWTDMYDRMAREADEEGFHDLANQFRGVAAIEKAHEERYRALLKNVETKSVFEKSGVTVWECRNCGHIVVGTTAPETCPVCKHPQAYFEVRKENY
;
A
#
# COMPACT_ATOMS: atom_id res chain seq x y z
N MET A 1 33.72 23.02 -7.37
CA MET A 1 33.23 23.16 -8.76
C MET A 1 31.82 23.71 -8.69
N ALA A 2 31.32 24.42 -9.70
CA ALA A 2 29.94 24.92 -9.64
C ALA A 2 28.92 23.77 -9.73
N ASP A 3 27.86 23.86 -8.93
CA ASP A 3 26.79 22.85 -8.82
C ASP A 3 25.77 22.93 -9.96
N LYS A 4 25.95 23.88 -10.88
CA LYS A 4 25.05 24.13 -12.02
C LYS A 4 25.85 24.33 -13.30
N TYR A 5 25.22 24.08 -14.44
CA TYR A 5 25.74 24.35 -15.78
C TYR A 5 24.64 24.94 -16.66
N ALA A 6 25.02 25.62 -17.74
CA ALA A 6 24.07 26.24 -18.65
C ALA A 6 23.65 25.25 -19.75
N VAL A 7 22.36 25.25 -20.10
CA VAL A 7 21.80 24.45 -21.20
C VAL A 7 21.04 25.37 -22.14
N ARG A 8 21.10 25.11 -23.45
CA ARG A 8 20.46 25.93 -24.49
C ARG A 8 19.32 25.15 -25.17
N ASN A 9 18.13 25.75 -25.19
CA ASN A 9 17.01 25.28 -26.01
C ASN A 9 17.15 25.83 -27.44
N LEU A 10 17.52 24.96 -28.38
CA LEU A 10 17.76 25.33 -29.77
C LEU A 10 16.51 25.86 -30.49
N ARG A 11 15.30 25.50 -30.04
CA ARG A 11 14.04 25.98 -30.64
C ARG A 11 13.73 27.43 -30.27
N LEU A 12 14.19 27.88 -29.10
CA LEU A 12 14.00 29.25 -28.62
C LEU A 12 15.17 30.15 -29.02
N CYS A 13 16.30 29.58 -29.43
CA CYS A 13 17.50 30.33 -29.78
C CYS A 13 17.29 31.15 -31.06
N THR A 14 17.39 32.48 -30.91
CA THR A 14 17.29 33.49 -31.97
C THR A 14 18.62 33.76 -32.68
N LYS A 15 19.71 33.12 -32.27
CA LYS A 15 21.06 33.27 -32.84
C LYS A 15 21.66 34.69 -32.76
N ASP A 16 21.30 35.45 -31.73
CA ASP A 16 21.89 36.79 -31.48
C ASP A 16 23.35 36.74 -30.98
N CYS A 17 23.87 35.54 -30.69
CA CYS A 17 25.27 35.24 -30.32
C CYS A 17 25.86 35.97 -29.10
N LEU A 18 25.09 36.80 -28.37
CA LEU A 18 25.50 37.48 -27.13
C LEU A 18 26.12 36.54 -26.10
N CYS A 19 25.54 35.36 -25.93
CA CYS A 19 26.04 34.33 -25.02
C CYS A 19 27.50 33.91 -25.28
N LEU A 20 27.99 34.01 -26.52
CA LEU A 20 29.39 33.73 -26.89
C LEU A 20 30.34 34.77 -26.30
N TYR A 21 29.99 36.05 -26.45
CA TYR A 21 30.83 37.17 -26.01
C TYR A 21 30.92 37.29 -24.49
N VAL A 22 29.87 36.90 -23.77
CA VAL A 22 29.83 37.03 -22.31
C VAL A 22 30.30 35.78 -21.56
N CYS A 23 30.60 34.67 -22.25
CA CYS A 23 31.03 33.44 -21.61
C CYS A 23 32.53 33.50 -21.28
N PRO A 24 32.93 33.53 -19.99
CA PRO A 24 34.34 33.71 -19.61
C PRO A 24 35.23 32.50 -19.93
N THR A 25 34.64 31.33 -20.20
CA THR A 25 35.36 30.07 -20.44
C THR A 25 35.19 29.54 -21.87
N GLY A 26 34.44 30.24 -22.71
CA GLY A 26 34.09 29.77 -24.06
C GLY A 26 33.17 28.53 -24.06
N ALA A 27 32.52 28.17 -22.96
CA ALA A 27 31.62 27.01 -22.89
C ALA A 27 30.43 27.09 -23.87
N THR A 28 30.03 28.30 -24.27
CA THR A 28 28.93 28.51 -25.23
C THR A 28 29.35 28.46 -26.69
N ASP A 29 30.67 28.45 -26.95
CA ASP A 29 31.30 28.53 -28.26
C ASP A 29 31.50 27.14 -28.84
N THR A 30 30.43 26.63 -29.45
CA THR A 30 30.38 25.28 -30.02
C THR A 30 29.70 25.30 -31.39
N GLU A 31 30.22 24.48 -32.31
CA GLU A 31 29.76 24.43 -33.70
C GLU A 31 28.30 23.98 -33.83
N ASN A 32 27.84 23.13 -32.91
CA ASN A 32 26.48 22.61 -32.86
C ASN A 32 25.54 23.43 -31.97
N SER A 33 25.98 24.57 -31.45
CA SER A 33 25.21 25.40 -30.52
C SER A 33 24.82 24.72 -29.20
N ILE A 34 25.46 23.61 -28.83
CA ILE A 34 25.28 22.91 -27.54
C ILE A 34 26.31 23.43 -26.55
N ILE A 35 25.90 23.89 -25.37
CA ILE A 35 26.84 24.41 -24.36
C ILE A 35 27.69 23.25 -23.82
N ASP A 36 29.01 23.43 -23.81
CA ASP A 36 30.00 22.47 -23.31
C ASP A 36 29.95 22.44 -21.77
N PRO A 37 29.46 21.35 -21.15
CA PRO A 37 29.31 21.26 -19.70
C PRO A 37 30.65 21.12 -18.97
N GLU A 38 31.71 20.65 -19.63
CA GLU A 38 33.04 20.49 -19.03
C GLU A 38 33.74 21.84 -18.85
N LYS A 39 33.53 22.76 -19.80
CA LYS A 39 34.02 24.15 -19.73
C LYS A 39 33.10 25.07 -18.93
N CYS A 40 31.87 24.67 -18.66
CA CYS A 40 30.89 25.52 -17.98
C CYS A 40 31.18 25.62 -16.48
N ILE A 41 31.52 26.82 -16.01
CA ILE A 41 31.74 27.11 -14.58
C ILE A 41 30.45 27.51 -13.83
N GLY A 42 29.28 27.34 -14.44
CA GLY A 42 27.99 27.57 -13.77
C GLY A 42 27.66 29.02 -13.38
N CYS A 43 28.37 30.01 -13.93
CA CYS A 43 28.24 31.43 -13.52
C CYS A 43 26.92 32.10 -13.94
N GLY A 44 26.18 31.54 -14.91
CA GLY A 44 24.87 32.05 -15.34
C GLY A 44 24.86 33.31 -16.20
N VAL A 45 26.02 33.90 -16.50
CA VAL A 45 26.12 35.15 -17.29
C VAL A 45 25.49 35.00 -18.69
N CYS A 46 25.70 33.85 -19.35
CA CYS A 46 25.09 33.57 -20.65
C CYS A 46 23.56 33.43 -20.59
N ALA A 47 23.00 32.94 -19.47
CA ALA A 47 21.56 32.86 -19.26
C ALA A 47 20.96 34.25 -19.08
N GLY A 48 21.58 35.11 -18.26
CA GLY A 48 21.14 36.49 -18.05
C GLY A 48 21.25 37.38 -19.29
N ALA A 49 22.24 37.13 -20.16
CA ALA A 49 22.44 37.88 -21.39
C ALA A 49 21.56 37.42 -22.58
N CYS A 50 20.84 36.30 -22.46
CA CYS A 50 20.10 35.69 -23.58
C CYS A 50 18.76 36.42 -23.81
N PRO A 51 18.58 37.19 -24.91
CA PRO A 51 17.37 38.00 -25.11
C PRO A 51 16.11 37.16 -25.30
N SER A 52 16.25 35.98 -25.91
CA SER A 52 15.16 35.03 -26.14
C SER A 52 14.85 34.12 -24.95
N GLY A 53 15.63 34.21 -23.86
CA GLY A 53 15.49 33.30 -22.72
C GLY A 53 15.81 31.84 -23.06
N ALA A 54 16.51 31.59 -24.17
CA ALA A 54 16.81 30.24 -24.67
C ALA A 54 17.82 29.47 -23.80
N ILE A 55 18.49 30.13 -22.85
CA ILE A 55 19.50 29.51 -21.98
C ILE A 55 18.97 29.44 -20.55
N SER A 56 19.06 28.27 -19.93
CA SER A 56 18.66 28.02 -18.54
C SER A 56 19.79 27.38 -17.74
N MET A 57 19.80 27.62 -16.43
CA MET A 57 20.76 27.00 -15.52
C MET A 57 20.19 25.71 -14.95
N MET A 58 20.86 24.59 -15.20
CA MET A 58 20.50 23.28 -14.68
C MET A 58 21.49 22.83 -13.61
N PRO A 59 21.03 22.21 -12.52
CA PRO A 59 21.94 21.60 -11.56
C PRO A 59 22.64 20.38 -12.18
N LYS A 60 23.87 20.10 -11.72
CA LYS A 60 24.62 18.90 -12.13
C LYS A 60 23.98 17.63 -11.60
N GLU A 61 23.45 17.70 -10.38
CA GLU A 61 22.63 16.66 -9.76
C GLU A 61 21.19 17.15 -9.72
N LEU A 62 20.28 16.46 -10.42
CA LEU A 62 18.86 16.77 -10.34
C LEU A 62 18.29 16.27 -9.01
N PRO A 63 17.38 17.02 -8.36
CA PRO A 63 16.75 16.57 -7.12
C PRO A 63 15.95 15.29 -7.35
N PRO A 64 15.88 14.39 -6.35
CA PRO A 64 15.04 13.20 -6.45
C PRO A 64 13.57 13.60 -6.65
N GLN A 65 12.81 12.71 -7.26
CA GLN A 65 11.38 12.92 -7.45
C GLN A 65 10.73 13.10 -6.08
N GLN A 66 10.02 14.22 -5.91
CA GLN A 66 9.32 14.49 -4.67
C GLN A 66 8.14 13.52 -4.55
N SER A 67 8.07 12.81 -3.43
CA SER A 67 6.92 11.94 -3.15
C SER A 67 5.63 12.78 -3.05
N LYS A 68 4.54 12.20 -3.53
CA LYS A 68 3.19 12.73 -3.36
C LYS A 68 2.43 11.78 -2.45
N THR A 69 1.55 12.32 -1.63
CA THR A 69 0.61 11.50 -0.85
C THR A 69 -0.27 10.68 -1.79
N ASP A 70 -0.68 9.49 -1.38
CA ASP A 70 -1.54 8.62 -2.20
C ASP A 70 -2.81 9.35 -2.67
N LYS A 71 -3.42 10.19 -1.83
CA LYS A 71 -4.55 11.06 -2.18
C LYS A 71 -4.31 11.91 -3.44
N VAL A 72 -3.13 12.51 -3.55
CA VAL A 72 -2.77 13.36 -4.70
C VAL A 72 -2.54 12.50 -5.93
N VAL A 73 -1.89 11.34 -5.78
CA VAL A 73 -1.65 10.40 -6.87
C VAL A 73 -2.96 9.85 -7.42
N GLU A 74 -3.89 9.46 -6.55
CA GLU A 74 -5.22 8.96 -6.92
C GLU A 74 -6.06 10.01 -7.64
N ALA A 75 -6.09 11.24 -7.11
CA ALA A 75 -6.79 12.35 -7.75
C ALA A 75 -6.24 12.62 -9.16
N LEU A 76 -4.92 12.64 -9.32
CA LEU A 76 -4.29 12.83 -10.62
C LEU A 76 -4.56 11.66 -11.57
N ARG A 77 -4.56 10.41 -11.09
CA ARG A 77 -4.94 9.22 -11.89
C ARG A 77 -6.38 9.30 -12.39
N ALA A 78 -7.31 9.74 -11.54
CA ALA A 78 -8.71 9.94 -11.95
C ALA A 78 -8.81 11.01 -13.06
N LEU A 79 -8.07 12.11 -12.94
CA LEU A 79 -8.02 13.15 -13.97
C LEU A 79 -7.40 12.64 -15.28
N VAL A 80 -6.35 11.80 -15.22
CA VAL A 80 -5.76 11.14 -16.39
C VAL A 80 -6.80 10.30 -17.11
N GLN A 81 -7.57 9.47 -16.38
CA GLN A 81 -8.63 8.65 -16.96
C GLN A 81 -9.70 9.50 -17.64
N SER A 82 -10.12 10.60 -17.00
CA SER A 82 -11.08 11.54 -17.57
C SER A 82 -10.56 12.17 -18.89
N LYS A 83 -9.29 12.56 -18.93
CA LYS A 83 -8.68 13.12 -20.15
C LYS A 83 -8.49 12.10 -21.25
N ALA A 84 -8.15 10.86 -20.92
CA ALA A 84 -8.08 9.76 -21.89
C ALA A 84 -9.45 9.46 -22.51
N GLN A 85 -10.52 9.51 -21.71
CA GLN A 85 -11.90 9.37 -22.21
C GLN A 85 -12.27 10.53 -23.15
N ALA A 86 -11.97 11.76 -22.76
CA ALA A 86 -12.23 12.94 -23.60
C ALA A 86 -11.45 12.89 -24.92
N GLU A 87 -10.20 12.45 -24.88
CA GLU A 87 -9.38 12.22 -26.08
C GLU A 87 -10.01 11.18 -27.01
N ASN A 88 -10.48 10.05 -26.47
CA ASN A 88 -11.10 8.98 -27.25
C ASN A 88 -12.42 9.44 -27.90
N ILE A 89 -13.26 10.14 -27.16
CA ILE A 89 -14.51 10.70 -27.71
C ILE A 89 -14.19 11.69 -28.84
N ALA A 90 -13.20 12.57 -28.64
CA ALA A 90 -12.83 13.57 -29.63
C ALA A 90 -12.21 12.94 -30.89
N SER A 91 -11.38 11.90 -30.75
CA SER A 91 -10.72 11.25 -31.90
C SER A 91 -11.68 10.53 -32.86
N GLN A 92 -12.91 10.27 -32.43
CA GLN A 92 -13.96 9.64 -33.26
C GLN A 92 -14.75 10.65 -34.12
N LEU A 93 -14.56 11.95 -33.92
CA LEU A 93 -15.28 13.00 -34.66
C LEU A 93 -14.41 13.55 -35.81
N PRO A 94 -14.97 13.86 -36.98
CA PRO A 94 -14.19 14.10 -38.20
C PRO A 94 -13.81 15.58 -38.46
N ASP A 95 -13.82 16.46 -37.47
CA ASP A 95 -13.64 17.91 -37.67
C ASP A 95 -12.36 18.48 -37.02
N THR A 96 -11.95 19.67 -37.46
CA THR A 96 -10.72 20.32 -36.96
C THR A 96 -10.80 20.68 -35.48
N LEU A 97 -12.01 20.88 -34.94
CA LEU A 97 -12.19 21.17 -33.53
C LEU A 97 -11.93 19.92 -32.69
N SER A 98 -12.38 18.76 -33.15
CA SER A 98 -12.17 17.48 -32.46
C SER A 98 -10.69 17.09 -32.41
N GLU A 99 -9.93 17.31 -33.48
CA GLU A 99 -8.48 17.12 -33.49
C GLU A 99 -7.77 18.00 -32.43
N ALA A 100 -8.18 19.27 -32.32
CA ALA A 100 -7.64 20.19 -31.33
C ALA A 100 -7.98 19.76 -29.90
N VAL A 101 -9.21 19.28 -29.66
CA VAL A 101 -9.68 18.79 -28.36
C VAL A 101 -8.98 17.48 -27.97
N ALA A 102 -8.79 16.55 -28.91
CA ALA A 102 -8.05 15.32 -28.68
C ALA A 102 -6.60 15.63 -28.28
N LYS A 103 -5.93 16.51 -29.02
CA LYS A 103 -4.57 16.95 -28.72
C LYS A 103 -4.47 17.66 -27.37
N SER A 104 -5.41 18.55 -27.05
CA SER A 104 -5.45 19.24 -25.75
C SER A 104 -5.64 18.25 -24.59
N SER A 105 -6.55 17.28 -24.74
CA SER A 105 -6.82 16.27 -23.72
C SER A 105 -5.61 15.37 -23.49
N ARG A 106 -4.92 14.96 -24.56
CA ARG A 106 -3.67 14.20 -24.49
C ARG A 106 -2.58 14.95 -23.72
N LEU A 107 -2.32 16.21 -24.08
CA LEU A 107 -1.28 17.02 -23.43
C LEU A 107 -1.56 17.18 -21.93
N MET A 108 -2.82 17.43 -21.56
CA MET A 108 -3.22 17.48 -20.16
C MET A 108 -3.02 16.13 -19.46
N ALA A 109 -3.36 15.02 -20.10
CA ALA A 109 -3.15 13.68 -19.54
C ALA A 109 -1.65 13.40 -19.31
N GLU A 110 -0.79 13.77 -20.27
CA GLU A 110 0.67 13.63 -20.16
C GLU A 110 1.23 14.45 -18.98
N ASP A 111 0.77 15.70 -18.81
CA ASP A 111 1.20 16.54 -17.69
C ASP A 111 0.69 16.02 -16.34
N LEU A 112 -0.57 15.56 -16.27
CA LEU A 112 -1.13 14.94 -15.07
C LEU A 112 -0.38 13.67 -14.70
N CYS A 113 -0.04 12.82 -15.68
CA CYS A 113 0.81 11.66 -15.46
C CYS A 113 2.15 12.09 -14.87
N ARG A 114 2.79 13.11 -15.45
CA ARG A 114 4.07 13.65 -14.97
C ARG A 114 4.04 14.04 -13.49
N GLU A 115 3.00 14.78 -13.12
CA GLU A 115 2.78 15.24 -11.74
C GLU A 115 2.36 14.11 -10.78
N ALA A 116 1.67 13.08 -11.29
CA ALA A 116 1.23 11.92 -10.51
C ALA A 116 2.37 10.96 -10.14
N GLY A 117 3.59 11.24 -10.60
CA GLY A 117 4.76 10.40 -10.37
C GLY A 117 5.33 9.75 -11.62
N PHE A 118 4.78 9.99 -12.82
CA PHE A 118 5.33 9.41 -14.06
C PHE A 118 6.48 10.24 -14.64
N MET A 119 7.67 9.67 -14.48
CA MET A 119 8.83 9.81 -15.35
C MET A 119 9.46 11.21 -15.48
N LEU A 120 10.10 11.64 -14.38
CA LEU A 120 11.34 12.38 -14.57
C LEU A 120 12.36 11.43 -15.23
N PRO A 121 13.07 11.81 -16.30
CA PRO A 121 13.97 10.91 -17.03
C PRO A 121 14.99 10.17 -16.14
N GLN A 122 15.37 10.75 -15.01
CA GLN A 122 16.35 10.21 -14.07
C GLN A 122 15.75 9.56 -12.79
N SER A 123 14.42 9.47 -12.67
CA SER A 123 13.75 8.87 -11.50
C SER A 123 13.85 7.34 -11.48
N ALA A 124 13.69 6.73 -10.29
CA ALA A 124 13.61 5.27 -10.16
C ALA A 124 12.43 4.69 -10.94
N ASN A 125 11.30 5.41 -11.01
CA ASN A 125 10.13 4.98 -11.78
C ASN A 125 10.45 4.85 -13.28
N THR A 126 11.28 5.75 -13.84
CA THR A 126 11.75 5.63 -15.23
C THR A 126 12.68 4.44 -15.41
N LYS A 127 13.59 4.18 -14.45
CA LYS A 127 14.46 3.00 -14.50
C LYS A 127 13.65 1.70 -14.47
N GLU A 128 12.69 1.60 -13.55
CA GLU A 128 11.80 0.43 -13.43
C GLU A 128 10.98 0.22 -14.71
N PHE A 129 10.44 1.29 -15.28
CA PHE A 129 9.73 1.24 -16.55
C PHE A 129 10.63 0.74 -17.69
N LEU A 130 11.85 1.31 -17.83
CA LEU A 130 12.81 0.89 -18.85
C LEU A 130 13.18 -0.61 -18.70
N GLU A 131 13.43 -1.08 -17.48
CA GLU A 131 13.68 -2.50 -17.21
C GLU A 131 12.47 -3.37 -17.57
N GLN A 132 11.26 -2.92 -17.23
CA GLN A 132 10.02 -3.64 -17.52
C GLN A 132 9.78 -3.82 -19.02
N ILE A 133 9.98 -2.77 -19.82
CA ILE A 133 9.68 -2.81 -21.27
C ILE A 133 10.67 -3.65 -22.07
N LYS A 134 11.82 -4.06 -21.49
CA LYS A 134 12.73 -5.04 -22.13
C LYS A 134 12.02 -6.36 -22.46
N SER A 135 10.95 -6.68 -21.72
CA SER A 135 10.16 -7.90 -21.90
C SER A 135 9.03 -7.77 -22.93
N TYR A 136 8.79 -6.57 -23.48
CA TYR A 136 7.65 -6.32 -24.35
C TYR A 136 8.00 -6.67 -25.81
N PRO A 137 7.05 -7.23 -26.57
CA PRO A 137 7.25 -7.50 -27.98
C PRO A 137 7.54 -6.18 -28.74
N ASP A 138 8.39 -6.25 -29.77
CA ASP A 138 8.76 -5.15 -30.66
C ASP A 138 9.55 -3.99 -30.03
N ILE A 139 10.06 -4.15 -28.80
CA ILE A 139 10.96 -3.18 -28.15
C ILE A 139 12.42 -3.49 -28.49
N PRO A 140 13.20 -2.52 -29.03
CA PRO A 140 14.64 -2.68 -29.24
C PRO A 140 15.40 -2.71 -27.91
N VAL A 141 15.73 -3.91 -27.44
CA VAL A 141 16.36 -4.14 -26.13
C VAL A 141 17.71 -3.42 -26.01
N ASP A 142 18.48 -3.37 -27.10
CA ASP A 142 19.78 -2.67 -27.18
C ASP A 142 19.64 -1.16 -26.93
N VAL A 143 18.57 -0.53 -27.44
CA VAL A 143 18.27 0.88 -27.20
C VAL A 143 17.88 1.10 -25.73
N VAL A 144 17.07 0.21 -25.17
CA VAL A 144 16.69 0.27 -23.75
C VAL A 144 17.91 0.14 -22.84
N GLU A 145 18.84 -0.77 -23.15
CA GLU A 145 20.09 -0.93 -22.42
C GLU A 145 21.01 0.28 -22.57
N ALA A 146 21.10 0.87 -23.76
CA ALA A 146 21.81 2.13 -23.95
C ALA A 146 21.21 3.27 -23.12
N LEU A 147 19.87 3.35 -23.01
CA LEU A 147 19.20 4.34 -22.17
C LEU A 147 19.49 4.10 -20.69
N LEU A 148 19.38 2.86 -20.22
CA LEU A 148 19.69 2.47 -18.83
C LEU A 148 21.13 2.75 -18.44
N HIS A 149 22.07 2.63 -19.38
CA HIS A 149 23.49 2.93 -19.16
C HIS A 149 23.79 4.43 -19.15
N ASN A 150 23.18 5.19 -20.08
CA ASN A 150 23.51 6.60 -20.28
C ASN A 150 22.72 7.55 -19.36
N ILE A 151 21.57 7.13 -18.83
CA ILE A 151 20.80 7.94 -17.89
C ILE A 151 21.40 7.80 -16.50
N ASN A 152 21.80 8.93 -15.92
CA ASN A 152 22.23 8.99 -14.53
C ASN A 152 21.01 9.07 -13.60
N PHE A 153 20.61 7.94 -13.00
CA PHE A 153 19.46 7.88 -12.09
C PHE A 153 19.80 8.46 -10.72
N ASN A 154 18.96 9.37 -10.22
CA ASN A 154 19.27 10.21 -9.06
C ASN A 154 18.66 9.70 -7.74
N GLU A 155 17.97 8.56 -7.76
CA GLU A 155 17.35 7.93 -6.59
C GLU A 155 18.06 6.63 -6.22
N ASN A 156 18.45 6.50 -4.94
CA ASN A 156 18.94 5.24 -4.39
C ASN A 156 17.77 4.26 -4.21
N ILE A 157 17.68 3.27 -5.10
CA ILE A 157 16.63 2.24 -5.13
C ILE A 157 16.62 1.37 -3.84
N GLU A 158 17.70 1.42 -3.05
CA GLU A 158 17.80 0.70 -1.76
C GLU A 158 16.89 1.24 -0.64
N LYS A 159 16.22 2.40 -0.79
CA LYS A 159 15.45 3.05 0.31
C LYS A 159 13.94 3.16 0.07
N LYS A 160 13.32 2.15 -0.54
CA LYS A 160 11.86 1.94 -0.51
C LYS A 160 11.46 0.75 0.39
N GLU A 161 12.11 0.59 1.53
CA GLU A 161 11.48 -0.13 2.64
C GLU A 161 10.56 0.87 3.36
N VAL A 162 9.26 0.59 3.35
CA VAL A 162 8.42 0.94 4.49
C VAL A 162 9.15 0.31 5.68
N THR A 163 9.79 1.10 6.54
CA THR A 163 10.54 0.60 7.69
C THR A 163 9.55 -0.04 8.66
N LYS A 164 9.24 -1.32 8.44
CA LYS A 164 8.86 -2.23 9.51
C LYS A 164 10.05 -2.22 10.47
N MET A 165 9.92 -1.44 11.55
CA MET A 165 10.99 -1.34 12.54
C MET A 165 11.35 -2.74 13.02
N ALA A 166 12.64 -3.08 12.97
CA ALA A 166 13.08 -4.43 13.31
C ALA A 166 12.64 -4.80 14.73
N LYS A 167 12.07 -6.00 14.89
CA LYS A 167 11.73 -6.54 16.21
C LYS A 167 12.91 -7.34 16.74
N TRP A 168 13.34 -7.06 17.95
CA TRP A 168 14.46 -7.74 18.61
C TRP A 168 13.97 -8.48 19.84
N LYS A 169 14.22 -9.78 19.93
CA LYS A 169 13.80 -10.60 21.08
C LYS A 169 14.97 -10.90 21.99
N CYS A 170 14.83 -10.58 23.28
CA CYS A 170 15.79 -10.98 24.30
C CYS A 170 15.74 -12.50 24.50
N THR A 171 16.84 -13.19 24.23
CA THR A 171 17.00 -14.64 24.39
C THR A 171 16.88 -15.14 25.83
N VAL A 172 17.03 -14.26 26.82
CA VAL A 172 17.01 -14.61 28.24
C VAL A 172 15.63 -14.50 28.87
N CYS A 173 14.87 -13.45 28.56
CA CYS A 173 13.57 -13.20 29.19
C CYS A 173 12.39 -13.09 28.21
N GLY A 174 12.66 -13.11 26.91
CA GLY A 174 11.62 -13.01 25.88
C GLY A 174 11.12 -11.60 25.58
N TYR A 175 11.63 -10.55 26.23
CA TYR A 175 11.26 -9.15 25.92
C TYR A 175 11.49 -8.81 24.45
N ILE A 176 10.47 -8.23 23.79
CA ILE A 176 10.51 -7.80 22.39
C ILE A 176 10.69 -6.28 22.36
N HIS A 177 11.73 -5.82 21.68
CA HIS A 177 12.00 -4.40 21.42
C HIS A 177 11.71 -4.09 19.96
N GLU A 178 10.98 -3.02 19.69
CA GLU A 178 10.74 -2.51 18.34
C GLU A 178 11.65 -1.31 18.10
N GLY A 179 12.57 -1.43 17.15
CA GLY A 179 13.58 -0.41 16.88
C GLY A 179 14.66 -0.90 15.92
N ASP A 180 15.32 0.01 15.21
CA ASP A 180 16.37 -0.36 14.24
C ASP A 180 17.55 -1.12 14.88
N THR A 181 17.75 -0.94 16.19
CA THR A 181 18.81 -1.60 16.97
C THR A 181 18.25 -2.09 18.31
N PRO A 182 18.79 -3.19 18.88
CA PRO A 182 18.37 -3.67 20.19
C PRO A 182 18.85 -2.69 21.29
N PRO A 183 18.14 -2.58 22.43
CA PRO A 183 18.52 -1.68 23.49
C PRO A 183 19.82 -2.16 24.15
N GLU A 184 20.69 -1.23 24.58
CA GLU A 184 21.98 -1.55 25.23
C GLU A 184 21.84 -2.47 26.43
N THR A 185 20.73 -2.33 27.18
CA THR A 185 20.35 -3.24 28.25
C THR A 185 18.87 -3.58 28.16
N CYS A 186 18.55 -4.87 28.35
CA CYS A 186 17.17 -5.33 28.39
C CYS A 186 16.42 -4.69 29.57
N PRO A 187 15.28 -4.00 29.34
CA PRO A 187 14.52 -3.35 30.42
C PRO A 187 13.99 -4.31 31.48
N VAL A 188 13.81 -5.58 31.11
CA VAL A 188 13.22 -6.61 31.97
C VAL A 188 14.29 -7.36 32.76
N CYS A 189 15.26 -7.97 32.07
CA CYS A 189 16.26 -8.84 32.71
C CYS A 189 17.65 -8.22 32.84
N LYS A 190 17.83 -6.96 32.39
CA LYS A 190 19.09 -6.19 32.46
C LYS A 190 20.28 -6.81 31.73
N GLN A 191 20.04 -7.85 30.93
CA GLN A 191 21.05 -8.47 30.09
C GLN A 191 21.47 -7.52 28.97
N PRO A 192 22.72 -7.60 28.51
CA PRO A 192 23.24 -6.67 27.53
C PRO A 192 22.71 -7.00 26.12
N LYS A 193 22.88 -6.06 25.19
CA LYS A 193 22.33 -6.14 23.82
C LYS A 193 22.69 -7.40 23.05
N GLU A 194 23.82 -8.06 23.36
CA GLU A 194 24.26 -9.30 22.71
C GLU A 194 23.31 -10.48 22.97
N LYS A 195 22.41 -10.33 23.96
CA LYS A 195 21.35 -11.29 24.23
C LYS A 195 20.08 -11.04 23.42
N PHE A 196 20.04 -10.06 22.53
CA PHE A 196 18.93 -9.86 21.60
C PHE A 196 19.20 -10.52 20.26
N VAL A 197 18.20 -11.25 19.75
CA VAL A 197 18.18 -11.78 18.39
C VAL A 197 17.20 -10.99 17.54
N LYS A 198 17.61 -10.62 16.33
CA LYS A 198 16.75 -9.98 15.34
C LYS A 198 15.69 -10.99 14.90
N LEU A 199 14.42 -10.61 14.95
CA LEU A 199 13.33 -11.36 14.34
C LEU A 199 13.30 -10.93 12.87
N GLU A 200 13.84 -11.77 12.00
CA GLU A 200 13.62 -11.63 10.57
C GLU A 200 12.22 -12.17 10.28
N GLU A 201 11.30 -11.28 9.90
CA GLU A 201 10.03 -11.71 9.32
C GLU A 201 10.33 -12.13 7.87
N GLU A 202 10.74 -13.39 7.67
CA GLU A 202 10.66 -13.99 6.35
C GLU A 202 9.20 -13.89 5.90
N SER A 203 8.94 -13.16 4.81
CA SER A 203 7.63 -13.12 4.19
C SER A 203 7.19 -14.55 3.90
N LYS A 204 6.17 -15.04 4.61
CA LYS A 204 5.62 -16.38 4.42
C LYS A 204 4.98 -16.54 3.02
N ASN A 205 4.85 -15.45 2.25
CA ASN A 205 4.29 -15.43 0.90
C ASN A 205 5.36 -15.68 -0.17
N PRO A 206 5.39 -16.85 -0.84
CA PRO A 206 6.34 -17.14 -1.91
C PRO A 206 6.08 -16.33 -3.19
N TYR A 207 4.96 -15.60 -3.26
CA TYR A 207 4.55 -14.81 -4.43
C TYR A 207 4.78 -13.30 -4.24
N ALA A 208 5.38 -12.87 -3.12
CA ALA A 208 5.56 -11.46 -2.79
C ALA A 208 6.19 -10.64 -3.93
N GLY A 209 5.57 -9.51 -4.28
CA GLY A 209 5.98 -8.60 -5.34
C GLY A 209 5.60 -9.03 -6.77
N THR A 210 4.99 -10.21 -6.95
CA THR A 210 4.63 -10.73 -8.28
C THR A 210 3.22 -10.32 -8.72
N LYS A 211 2.94 -10.46 -10.02
CA LYS A 211 1.55 -10.39 -10.53
C LYS A 211 0.66 -11.49 -9.93
N THR A 212 1.23 -12.65 -9.61
CA THR A 212 0.48 -13.76 -9.02
C THR A 212 -0.03 -13.42 -7.63
N GLU A 213 0.75 -12.73 -6.80
CA GLU A 213 0.26 -12.24 -5.50
C GLU A 213 -0.94 -11.31 -5.67
N LYS A 214 -0.88 -10.37 -6.62
CA LYS A 214 -2.02 -9.48 -6.92
C LYS A 214 -3.25 -10.26 -7.37
N ASN A 215 -3.07 -11.25 -8.25
CA ASN A 215 -4.16 -12.11 -8.70
C ASN A 215 -4.78 -12.92 -7.55
N LEU A 216 -3.96 -13.40 -6.60
CA LEU A 216 -4.43 -14.14 -5.43
C LEU A 216 -5.26 -13.23 -4.49
N TRP A 217 -4.83 -12.00 -4.26
CA TRP A 217 -5.60 -11.01 -3.49
C TRP A 217 -6.92 -10.65 -4.18
N GLU A 218 -6.90 -10.47 -5.51
CA GLU A 218 -8.10 -10.21 -6.31
C GLU A 218 -9.08 -11.39 -6.23
N ALA A 219 -8.59 -12.62 -6.38
CA ALA A 219 -9.39 -13.83 -6.23
C ALA A 219 -9.97 -13.95 -4.82
N PHE A 220 -9.17 -13.74 -3.77
CA PHE A 220 -9.64 -13.77 -2.39
C PHE A 220 -10.75 -12.73 -2.14
N ALA A 221 -10.59 -11.51 -2.63
CA ALA A 221 -11.60 -10.46 -2.52
C ALA A 221 -12.88 -10.83 -3.28
N GLY A 222 -12.76 -11.36 -4.49
CA GLY A 222 -13.88 -11.81 -5.31
C GLY A 222 -14.70 -12.92 -4.65
N GLU A 223 -14.03 -13.98 -4.17
CA GLU A 223 -14.67 -15.12 -3.51
C GLU A 223 -15.33 -14.72 -2.18
N SER A 224 -14.69 -13.83 -1.41
CA SER A 224 -15.24 -13.31 -0.15
C SER A 224 -16.52 -12.50 -0.39
N GLN A 225 -16.55 -11.67 -1.45
CA GLN A 225 -17.75 -10.95 -1.86
C GLN A 225 -18.83 -11.90 -2.39
N ALA A 226 -18.45 -12.94 -3.15
CA ALA A 226 -19.38 -13.93 -3.70
C ALA A 226 -20.10 -14.71 -2.59
N ARG A 227 -19.37 -15.22 -1.59
CA ARG A 227 -19.92 -15.87 -0.40
C ARG A 227 -21.01 -15.04 0.27
N ASN A 228 -20.73 -13.77 0.54
CA ASN A 228 -21.68 -12.87 1.22
C ASN A 228 -22.91 -12.63 0.33
N LYS A 229 -22.72 -12.30 -0.96
CA LYS A 229 -23.82 -12.11 -1.92
C LYS A 229 -24.73 -13.34 -2.00
N TYR A 230 -24.18 -14.54 -2.14
CA TYR A 230 -24.96 -15.77 -2.25
C TYR A 230 -25.72 -16.09 -0.97
N THR A 231 -25.14 -15.80 0.20
CA THR A 231 -25.85 -15.93 1.49
C THR A 231 -27.06 -14.98 1.56
N TYR A 232 -26.92 -13.75 1.04
CA TYR A 232 -28.03 -12.79 0.97
C TYR A 232 -29.09 -13.23 -0.05
N PHE A 233 -28.68 -13.73 -1.22
CA PHE A 233 -29.58 -14.24 -2.25
C PHE A 233 -30.36 -15.46 -1.77
N ALA A 234 -29.75 -16.34 -0.98
CA ALA A 234 -30.45 -17.45 -0.34
C ALA A 234 -31.62 -16.96 0.53
N SER A 235 -31.40 -15.89 1.30
CA SER A 235 -32.45 -15.28 2.13
C SER A 235 -33.61 -14.72 1.29
N VAL A 236 -33.30 -14.12 0.13
CA VAL A 236 -34.32 -13.63 -0.82
C VAL A 236 -35.09 -14.81 -1.42
N ALA A 237 -34.40 -15.84 -1.91
CA ALA A 237 -35.02 -17.04 -2.49
C ALA A 237 -35.93 -17.76 -1.48
N LYS A 238 -35.49 -17.85 -0.22
CA LYS A 238 -36.28 -18.42 0.87
C LYS A 238 -37.56 -17.63 1.14
N LYS A 239 -37.47 -16.29 1.22
CA LYS A 239 -38.64 -15.41 1.38
C LYS A 239 -39.64 -15.54 0.23
N ALA A 240 -39.15 -15.85 -0.98
CA ALA A 240 -39.97 -16.10 -2.16
C ALA A 240 -40.52 -17.54 -2.25
N GLY A 241 -40.23 -18.40 -1.28
CA GLY A 241 -40.70 -19.80 -1.23
C GLY A 241 -39.86 -20.79 -2.04
N PHE A 242 -38.73 -20.38 -2.60
CA PHE A 242 -37.83 -21.24 -3.37
C PHE A 242 -36.78 -21.90 -2.48
N GLU A 243 -37.20 -22.80 -1.59
CA GLU A 243 -36.32 -23.45 -0.59
C GLU A 243 -35.13 -24.21 -1.22
N GLN A 244 -35.34 -24.91 -2.35
CA GLN A 244 -34.24 -25.59 -3.04
C GLN A 244 -33.19 -24.61 -3.58
N ILE A 245 -33.63 -23.50 -4.16
CA ILE A 245 -32.72 -22.47 -4.69
C ILE A 245 -31.95 -21.81 -3.54
N ALA A 246 -32.62 -21.54 -2.41
CA ALA A 246 -31.97 -21.02 -1.22
C ALA A 246 -30.90 -21.98 -0.68
N ALA A 247 -31.19 -23.28 -0.61
CA ALA A 247 -30.23 -24.29 -0.19
C ALA A 247 -29.02 -24.36 -1.14
N LEU A 248 -29.24 -24.28 -2.46
CA LEU A 248 -28.15 -24.26 -3.44
C LEU A 248 -27.29 -23.00 -3.30
N PHE A 249 -27.88 -21.82 -3.10
CA PHE A 249 -27.10 -20.60 -2.84
C PHE A 249 -26.24 -20.71 -1.58
N LEU A 250 -26.76 -21.28 -0.49
CA LEU A 250 -25.98 -21.51 0.73
C LEU A 250 -24.85 -22.52 0.51
N GLN A 251 -25.12 -23.59 -0.24
CA GLN A 251 -24.10 -24.55 -0.63
C GLN A 251 -22.99 -23.86 -1.43
N THR A 252 -23.35 -23.07 -2.45
CA THR A 252 -22.37 -22.30 -3.24
C THR A 252 -21.59 -21.32 -2.37
N ALA A 253 -22.24 -20.60 -1.46
CA ALA A 253 -21.55 -19.69 -0.52
C ALA A 253 -20.49 -20.41 0.33
N GLU A 254 -20.77 -21.64 0.75
CA GLU A 254 -19.82 -22.48 1.48
C GLU A 254 -18.66 -22.96 0.58
N ASN A 255 -18.91 -23.18 -0.72
CA ASN A 255 -17.85 -23.51 -1.69
C ASN A 255 -16.92 -22.30 -1.89
N GLU A 256 -17.48 -21.09 -2.06
CA GLU A 256 -16.66 -19.88 -2.22
C GLU A 256 -15.85 -19.54 -0.96
N LYS A 257 -16.36 -19.89 0.22
CA LYS A 257 -15.58 -19.81 1.46
C LYS A 257 -14.32 -20.69 1.39
N GLU A 258 -14.45 -21.93 0.90
CA GLU A 258 -13.31 -22.83 0.76
C GLU A 258 -12.36 -22.37 -0.36
N HIS A 259 -12.88 -21.81 -1.47
CA HIS A 259 -12.04 -21.18 -2.51
C HIS A 259 -11.23 -20.01 -1.95
N ALA A 260 -11.87 -19.06 -1.26
CA ALA A 260 -11.20 -17.94 -0.62
C ALA A 260 -10.10 -18.41 0.35
N LYS A 261 -10.37 -19.47 1.12
CA LYS A 261 -9.40 -20.07 2.05
C LYS A 261 -8.18 -20.67 1.34
N LEU A 262 -8.33 -21.25 0.15
CA LEU A 262 -7.19 -21.74 -0.64
C LEU A 262 -6.24 -20.58 -0.98
N TRP A 263 -6.79 -19.45 -1.44
CA TRP A 263 -6.01 -18.27 -1.83
C TRP A 263 -5.37 -17.58 -0.63
N PHE A 264 -6.13 -17.38 0.45
CA PHE A 264 -5.64 -16.78 1.68
C PHE A 264 -4.51 -17.61 2.32
N LYS A 265 -4.62 -18.95 2.25
CA LYS A 265 -3.54 -19.85 2.66
C LYS A 265 -2.32 -19.75 1.75
N ALA A 266 -2.50 -19.65 0.44
CA ALA A 266 -1.40 -19.51 -0.52
C ALA A 266 -0.62 -18.20 -0.33
N LEU A 267 -1.31 -17.14 0.10
CA LEU A 267 -0.71 -15.86 0.47
C LEU A 267 0.05 -15.90 1.80
N GLY A 268 -0.05 -16.97 2.59
CA GLY A 268 0.65 -17.09 3.87
C GLY A 268 0.00 -16.34 5.02
N GLU A 269 -1.24 -15.89 4.87
CA GLU A 269 -1.97 -15.04 5.82
C GLU A 269 -2.66 -15.82 6.96
N LEU A 270 -2.63 -17.16 6.91
CA LEU A 270 -3.16 -18.01 7.98
C LEU A 270 -2.05 -18.36 8.98
N GLY A 271 -2.05 -17.66 10.12
CA GLY A 271 -1.18 -17.90 11.25
C GLY A 271 -1.79 -18.81 12.33
N ASP A 272 -1.12 -18.87 13.48
CA ASP A 272 -1.70 -19.44 14.69
C ASP A 272 -2.80 -18.54 15.29
N THR A 273 -3.43 -18.96 16.40
CA THR A 273 -4.54 -18.18 16.99
C THR A 273 -4.12 -16.79 17.47
N ALA A 274 -2.90 -16.64 18.01
CA ALA A 274 -2.42 -15.34 18.48
C ALA A 274 -2.12 -14.42 17.28
N GLU A 275 -1.42 -14.93 16.27
CA GLU A 275 -1.16 -14.20 15.01
C GLU A 275 -2.48 -13.74 14.36
N ASN A 276 -3.48 -14.63 14.25
CA ASN A 276 -4.76 -14.30 13.64
C ASN A 276 -5.59 -13.29 14.47
N LEU A 277 -5.53 -13.35 15.80
CA LEU A 277 -6.20 -12.38 16.66
C LEU A 277 -5.57 -10.99 16.57
N LEU A 278 -4.24 -10.92 16.45
CA LEU A 278 -3.53 -9.67 16.23
C LEU A 278 -3.90 -9.08 14.87
N HIS A 279 -3.82 -9.89 13.81
CA HIS A 279 -4.18 -9.48 12.45
C HIS A 279 -5.63 -8.96 12.38
N ALA A 280 -6.58 -9.65 13.04
CA ALA A 280 -7.96 -9.17 13.14
C ALA A 280 -8.05 -7.82 13.87
N ALA A 281 -7.38 -7.67 15.03
CA ALA A 281 -7.40 -6.41 15.78
C ALA A 281 -6.80 -5.22 15.00
N GLU A 282 -5.74 -5.44 14.24
CA GLU A 282 -5.10 -4.43 13.40
C GLU A 282 -5.99 -4.04 12.21
N GLY A 283 -6.65 -5.03 11.57
CA GLY A 283 -7.64 -4.78 10.54
C GLY A 283 -8.81 -3.92 11.05
N GLU A 284 -9.43 -4.33 12.16
CA GLU A 284 -10.52 -3.58 12.79
C GLU A 284 -10.07 -2.15 13.15
N ASN A 285 -8.85 -1.99 13.68
CA ASN A 285 -8.29 -0.66 14.00
C ASN A 285 -8.20 0.24 12.77
N ALA A 286 -7.64 -0.26 11.68
CA ALA A 286 -7.55 0.47 10.41
C ALA A 286 -8.94 0.83 9.87
N GLU A 287 -9.92 -0.06 10.03
CA GLU A 287 -11.29 0.18 9.60
C GLU A 287 -11.94 1.36 10.35
N TRP A 288 -11.89 1.40 11.69
CA TRP A 288 -12.61 2.46 12.42
C TRP A 288 -11.83 3.77 12.59
N THR A 289 -10.49 3.73 12.58
CA THR A 289 -9.66 4.94 12.76
C THR A 289 -9.48 5.74 11.48
N ASP A 290 -9.49 5.08 10.32
CA ASP A 290 -9.23 5.71 9.02
C ASP A 290 -10.35 5.43 8.02
N MET A 291 -10.62 4.17 7.69
CA MET A 291 -11.52 3.81 6.58
C MET A 291 -12.94 4.38 6.77
N TYR A 292 -13.63 4.02 7.85
CA TYR A 292 -15.00 4.44 8.11
C TYR A 292 -15.10 5.90 8.57
N ASP A 293 -14.09 6.45 9.26
CA ASP A 293 -14.05 7.88 9.58
C ASP A 293 -14.01 8.72 8.30
N ARG A 294 -13.12 8.36 7.37
CA ARG A 294 -13.01 8.98 6.05
C ARG A 294 -14.32 8.83 5.26
N MET A 295 -14.86 7.61 5.15
CA MET A 295 -16.09 7.36 4.39
C MET A 295 -17.28 8.14 4.97
N ALA A 296 -17.39 8.26 6.29
CA ALA A 296 -18.44 9.07 6.92
C ALA A 296 -18.30 10.55 6.58
N ARG A 297 -17.08 11.10 6.63
CA ARG A 297 -16.80 12.49 6.26
C ARG A 297 -17.11 12.77 4.79
N GLU A 298 -16.64 11.90 3.89
CA GLU A 298 -16.90 12.02 2.44
C GLU A 298 -18.41 11.95 2.15
N ALA A 299 -19.13 11.01 2.78
CA ALA A 299 -20.59 10.94 2.65
C ALA A 299 -21.31 12.21 3.14
N ASP A 300 -20.82 12.86 4.20
CA ASP A 300 -21.36 14.15 4.64
C ASP A 300 -21.07 15.30 3.65
N GLU A 301 -19.85 15.34 3.09
CA GLU A 301 -19.46 16.33 2.07
C GLU A 301 -20.33 16.22 0.81
N GLU A 302 -20.75 15.01 0.46
CA GLU A 302 -21.64 14.72 -0.67
C GLU A 302 -23.15 14.86 -0.34
N GLY A 303 -23.50 15.11 0.93
CA GLY A 303 -24.88 15.29 1.40
C GLY A 303 -25.64 13.99 1.74
N PHE A 304 -24.95 12.86 1.84
CA PHE A 304 -25.51 11.55 2.22
C PHE A 304 -25.45 11.30 3.74
N HIS A 305 -26.05 12.21 4.52
CA HIS A 305 -25.94 12.21 5.99
C HIS A 305 -26.41 10.93 6.68
N ASP A 306 -27.46 10.28 6.18
CA ASP A 306 -27.94 9.02 6.75
C ASP A 306 -26.91 7.90 6.59
N LEU A 307 -26.23 7.86 5.44
CA LEU A 307 -25.17 6.90 5.17
C LEU A 307 -23.90 7.22 5.99
N ALA A 308 -23.57 8.51 6.13
CA ALA A 308 -22.48 8.94 7.02
C ALA A 308 -22.71 8.48 8.47
N ASN A 309 -23.94 8.60 8.98
CA ASN A 309 -24.30 8.11 10.31
C ASN A 309 -24.23 6.59 10.42
N GLN A 310 -24.57 5.86 9.35
CA GLN A 310 -24.36 4.41 9.31
C GLN A 310 -22.88 4.05 9.38
N PHE A 311 -22.01 4.71 8.60
CA PHE A 311 -20.56 4.48 8.67
C PHE A 311 -20.00 4.75 10.07
N ARG A 312 -20.42 5.83 10.75
CA ARG A 312 -20.03 6.09 12.15
C ARG A 312 -20.52 5.00 13.11
N GLY A 313 -21.74 4.52 12.90
CA GLY A 313 -22.30 3.41 13.69
C GLY A 313 -21.48 2.13 13.53
N VAL A 314 -21.09 1.80 12.29
CA VAL A 314 -20.23 0.66 11.98
C VAL A 314 -18.83 0.85 12.59
N ALA A 315 -18.21 2.03 12.45
CA ALA A 315 -16.93 2.33 13.08
C ALA A 315 -16.93 2.09 14.61
N ALA A 316 -18.01 2.47 15.30
CA ALA A 316 -18.16 2.21 16.73
C ALA A 316 -18.25 0.71 17.07
N ILE A 317 -18.83 -0.10 16.18
CA ILE A 317 -18.89 -1.56 16.29
C ILE A 317 -17.51 -2.17 16.08
N GLU A 318 -16.79 -1.76 15.02
CA GLU A 318 -15.45 -2.29 14.73
C GLU A 318 -14.44 -1.95 15.83
N LYS A 319 -14.59 -0.78 16.48
CA LYS A 319 -13.82 -0.49 17.71
C LYS A 319 -14.08 -1.52 18.81
N ALA A 320 -15.33 -1.94 19.01
CA ALA A 320 -15.66 -2.98 19.98
C ALA A 320 -15.16 -4.38 19.55
N HIS A 321 -15.02 -4.63 18.26
CA HIS A 321 -14.34 -5.82 17.75
C HIS A 321 -12.84 -5.80 18.04
N GLU A 322 -12.14 -4.69 17.78
CA GLU A 322 -10.73 -4.51 18.14
C GLU A 322 -10.51 -4.77 19.64
N GLU A 323 -11.28 -4.11 20.51
CA GLU A 323 -11.18 -4.26 21.96
C GLU A 323 -11.34 -5.73 22.39
N ARG A 324 -12.29 -6.44 21.77
CA ARG A 324 -12.51 -7.86 21.99
C ARG A 324 -11.32 -8.70 21.54
N TYR A 325 -10.81 -8.50 20.33
CA TYR A 325 -9.69 -9.28 19.81
C TYR A 325 -8.42 -9.04 20.60
N ARG A 326 -8.12 -7.79 21.01
CA ARG A 326 -6.99 -7.49 21.89
C ARG A 326 -7.11 -8.16 23.26
N ALA A 327 -8.31 -8.18 23.85
CA ALA A 327 -8.55 -8.88 25.11
C ALA A 327 -8.37 -10.39 24.97
N LEU A 328 -8.84 -10.98 23.86
CA LEU A 328 -8.64 -12.40 23.56
C LEU A 328 -7.16 -12.73 23.30
N LEU A 329 -6.45 -11.91 22.53
CA LEU A 329 -5.03 -12.05 22.26
C LEU A 329 -4.24 -12.07 23.57
N LYS A 330 -4.49 -11.09 24.46
CA LYS A 330 -3.89 -11.05 25.78
C LYS A 330 -4.15 -12.32 26.58
N ASN A 331 -5.35 -12.89 26.50
CA ASN A 331 -5.65 -14.16 27.17
C ASN A 331 -4.84 -15.32 26.61
N VAL A 332 -4.66 -15.39 25.28
CA VAL A 332 -3.85 -16.43 24.63
C VAL A 332 -2.38 -16.30 25.04
N GLU A 333 -1.81 -15.10 24.96
CA GLU A 333 -0.40 -14.84 25.28
C GLU A 333 -0.06 -15.08 26.76
N THR A 334 -0.96 -14.71 27.67
CA THR A 334 -0.80 -14.90 29.11
C THR A 334 -1.30 -16.26 29.61
N LYS A 335 -1.72 -17.15 28.69
CA LYS A 335 -2.31 -18.47 28.98
C LYS A 335 -3.55 -18.40 29.89
N SER A 336 -4.20 -17.25 29.97
CA SER A 336 -5.38 -17.04 30.80
C SER A 336 -6.71 -17.34 30.10
N VAL A 337 -6.70 -18.15 29.04
CA VAL A 337 -7.92 -18.62 28.35
C VAL A 337 -8.71 -19.55 29.25
N PHE A 338 -8.02 -20.49 29.91
CA PHE A 338 -8.61 -21.50 30.80
C PHE A 338 -8.10 -21.41 32.24
N GLU A 339 -7.38 -20.33 32.58
CA GLU A 339 -6.85 -20.05 33.90
C GLU A 339 -7.01 -18.55 34.23
N LYS A 340 -7.34 -18.22 35.47
CA LYS A 340 -7.43 -16.84 35.97
C LYS A 340 -6.73 -16.73 37.31
N SER A 341 -6.23 -15.53 37.62
CA SER A 341 -5.53 -15.25 38.89
C SER A 341 -6.45 -15.33 40.13
N GLY A 342 -7.77 -15.29 39.93
CA GLY A 342 -8.77 -15.39 40.98
C GLY A 342 -9.75 -16.53 40.74
N VAL A 343 -10.48 -16.90 41.80
CA VAL A 343 -11.56 -17.90 41.71
C VAL A 343 -12.59 -17.42 40.70
N THR A 344 -12.82 -18.23 39.67
CA THR A 344 -13.69 -17.93 38.53
C THR A 344 -14.73 -19.03 38.39
N VAL A 345 -15.91 -18.67 37.91
CA VAL A 345 -16.96 -19.63 37.57
C VAL A 345 -16.83 -19.98 36.10
N TRP A 346 -16.58 -21.25 35.80
CA TRP A 346 -16.45 -21.79 34.46
C TRP A 346 -17.69 -22.57 34.07
N GLU A 347 -18.11 -22.46 32.83
CA GLU A 347 -19.27 -23.16 32.27
C GLU A 347 -18.88 -23.92 31.01
N CYS A 348 -19.29 -25.18 30.92
CA CYS A 348 -19.08 -26.00 29.74
C CYS A 348 -20.14 -25.68 28.67
N ARG A 349 -19.72 -25.06 27.56
CA ARG A 349 -20.61 -24.71 26.43
C ARG A 349 -21.32 -25.89 25.78
N ASN A 350 -20.80 -27.11 25.96
CA ASN A 350 -21.42 -28.31 25.40
C ASN A 350 -22.62 -28.82 26.20
N CYS A 351 -22.60 -28.69 27.53
CA CYS A 351 -23.61 -29.34 28.40
C CYS A 351 -24.09 -28.50 29.59
N GLY A 352 -23.58 -27.29 29.77
CA GLY A 352 -23.95 -26.38 30.86
C GLY A 352 -23.34 -26.73 32.23
N HIS A 353 -22.41 -27.70 32.32
CA HIS A 353 -21.78 -28.03 33.59
C HIS A 353 -20.96 -26.84 34.13
N ILE A 354 -21.22 -26.46 35.39
CA ILE A 354 -20.57 -25.35 36.08
C ILE A 354 -19.53 -25.88 37.08
N VAL A 355 -18.35 -25.26 37.07
CA VAL A 355 -17.26 -25.55 38.01
C VAL A 355 -16.65 -24.25 38.51
N VAL A 356 -16.34 -24.19 39.81
CA VAL A 356 -15.75 -23.01 40.45
C VAL A 356 -14.28 -23.31 40.77
N GLY A 357 -13.38 -22.46 40.29
CA GLY A 357 -11.93 -22.63 40.49
C GLY A 357 -11.10 -21.59 39.74
N THR A 358 -9.79 -21.58 39.98
CA THR A 358 -8.86 -20.72 39.23
C THR A 358 -8.65 -21.21 37.79
N THR A 359 -8.89 -22.49 37.53
CA THR A 359 -8.62 -23.15 36.24
C THR A 359 -9.82 -24.00 35.82
N ALA A 360 -10.14 -24.00 34.53
CA ALA A 360 -11.13 -24.93 33.96
C ALA A 360 -10.57 -26.37 33.94
N PRO A 361 -11.38 -27.40 34.17
CA PRO A 361 -10.90 -28.79 34.18
C PRO A 361 -10.49 -29.26 32.79
N GLU A 362 -9.44 -30.08 32.71
CA GLU A 362 -8.94 -30.63 31.44
C GLU A 362 -10.00 -31.43 30.67
N THR A 363 -10.90 -32.08 31.39
CA THR A 363 -12.04 -32.84 30.86
C THR A 363 -13.28 -32.53 31.66
N CYS A 364 -14.39 -32.23 30.98
CA CYS A 364 -15.67 -32.01 31.63
C CYS A 364 -16.10 -33.29 32.38
N PRO A 365 -16.38 -33.23 33.70
CA PRO A 365 -16.73 -34.43 34.47
C PRO A 365 -18.08 -35.03 34.05
N VAL A 366 -18.95 -34.24 33.38
CA VAL A 366 -20.28 -34.66 32.93
C VAL A 366 -20.22 -35.24 31.51
N CYS A 367 -19.98 -34.40 30.49
CA CYS A 367 -20.06 -34.81 29.09
C CYS A 367 -18.75 -35.33 28.49
N LYS A 368 -17.67 -35.39 29.29
CA LYS A 368 -16.34 -35.88 28.90
C LYS A 368 -15.66 -35.16 27.72
N HIS A 369 -16.16 -33.98 27.33
CA HIS A 369 -15.52 -33.12 26.33
C HIS A 369 -14.30 -32.38 26.92
N PRO A 370 -13.30 -32.03 26.09
CA PRO A 370 -12.05 -31.41 26.55
C PRO A 370 -12.24 -29.97 27.07
N GLN A 371 -11.20 -29.45 27.74
CA GLN A 371 -11.12 -28.11 28.32
C GLN A 371 -11.56 -26.98 27.36
N ALA A 372 -11.31 -27.14 26.06
CA ALA A 372 -11.68 -26.19 25.00
C ALA A 372 -13.17 -25.83 24.94
N TYR A 373 -14.04 -26.61 25.58
CA TYR A 373 -15.47 -26.32 25.67
C TYR A 373 -15.85 -25.44 26.87
N PHE A 374 -14.94 -25.17 27.80
CA PHE A 374 -15.21 -24.28 28.93
C PHE A 374 -15.00 -22.81 28.56
N GLU A 375 -15.83 -21.95 29.14
CA GLU A 375 -15.66 -20.49 29.13
C GLU A 375 -15.97 -19.90 30.49
N VAL A 376 -15.62 -18.63 30.71
CA VAL A 376 -16.02 -17.90 31.92
C VAL A 376 -17.53 -17.67 31.84
N ARG A 377 -18.26 -18.11 32.86
CA ARG A 377 -19.71 -17.96 32.95
C ARG A 377 -20.08 -16.48 32.91
N LYS A 378 -21.08 -16.15 32.10
CA LYS A 378 -21.67 -14.81 32.01
C LYS A 378 -23.08 -14.88 32.60
N GLU A 379 -23.38 -14.02 33.55
CA GLU A 379 -24.74 -13.81 34.07
C GLU A 379 -25.22 -12.43 33.60
N ASN A 380 -26.21 -12.41 32.71
CA ASN A 380 -26.75 -11.20 32.09
C ASN A 380 -28.28 -11.26 31.93
N TYR A 381 -28.95 -11.94 32.87
CA TYR A 381 -30.41 -12.07 32.96
C TYR A 381 -30.93 -11.58 34.31
#